data_AF-A0A6L2PAG2-F1
#
_entry.id   AF-A0A6L2PAG2-F1
#
_cell.length_a   1.000
_cell.length_b   1.000
_cell.length_c   1.000
_cell.angle_alpha   90.00
_cell.angle_beta   90.00
_cell.angle_gamma   90.00
#
_symmetry.space_group_name_H-M   'P 1'
#
loop_
_entity.id
_entity.type
_entity.pdbx_description
1 polymer ?
#
loop_
_entity_poly.entity_id
_entity_poly.type
_entity_poly.pdbx_seq_one_letter_code
_entity_poly.pdbx_strand_id
1 'polypeptide(L)'
;RLDTREQLKESRMLKPIISQFYERLKSYEAEADELAVTYSKMCQSLNSGESTYNLTDAQVVRVKLLKLAESIDSLSNKIAVLGTKDVENPPRGKTLQLQQMIRTAATSYLKKQVVALPRLPTESQLKAAQECKRQEVAARIEQEKQLAALEAQQADMLRKRDFPQHRDVDRNPSPSQQKSVDQVTPDMGWGPKPAQMFHSEDPMIQQMNIILDYIKQARSAQKYDEVATLEQNLKELREEYWRQQQENGQS
;
A
#
# COMPACT_ATOMS: atom_id res chain seq x y z
N ARG A 1 37.23 22.43 -42.42
CA ARG A 1 38.04 22.02 -41.24
C ARG A 1 37.44 22.51 -39.91
N LEU A 2 36.57 23.54 -39.90
CA LEU A 2 35.78 23.93 -38.72
C LEU A 2 34.60 22.97 -38.47
N ASP A 3 33.90 22.52 -39.52
CA ASP A 3 32.72 21.65 -39.40
C ASP A 3 33.00 20.33 -38.66
N THR A 4 34.18 19.75 -38.88
CA THR A 4 34.59 18.48 -38.25
C THR A 4 34.79 18.63 -36.75
N ARG A 5 35.19 19.83 -36.28
CA ARG A 5 35.41 20.15 -34.86
C ARG A 5 34.11 20.52 -34.15
N GLU A 6 33.16 21.15 -34.85
CA GLU A 6 31.80 21.37 -34.34
C GLU A 6 31.00 20.07 -34.26
N GLN A 7 31.03 19.23 -35.30
CA GLN A 7 30.42 17.89 -35.28
C GLN A 7 30.97 17.02 -34.14
N LEU A 8 32.28 17.07 -33.86
CA LEU A 8 32.89 16.36 -32.73
C LEU A 8 32.44 16.91 -31.36
N LYS A 9 32.15 18.21 -31.25
CA LYS A 9 31.58 18.80 -30.03
C LYS A 9 30.11 18.45 -29.86
N GLU A 10 29.33 18.50 -30.94
CA GLU A 10 27.91 18.16 -30.96
C GLU A 10 27.68 16.66 -30.66
N SER A 11 28.51 15.78 -31.24
CA SER A 11 28.52 14.33 -30.95
C SER A 11 28.92 14.00 -29.50
N ARG A 12 29.69 14.87 -28.84
CA ARG A 12 30.06 14.74 -27.41
C ARG A 12 28.99 15.31 -26.47
N MET A 13 28.16 16.23 -26.97
CA MET A 13 27.03 16.81 -26.24
C MET A 13 25.82 15.87 -26.23
N LEU A 14 25.69 15.01 -27.24
CA LEU A 14 24.65 13.99 -27.31
C LEU A 14 25.08 12.75 -26.50
N LYS A 15 24.38 12.48 -25.39
CA LYS A 15 24.57 11.24 -24.62
C LYS A 15 24.45 10.03 -25.56
N PRO A 16 25.41 9.09 -25.56
CA PRO A 16 25.33 7.90 -26.38
C PRO A 16 24.01 7.14 -26.16
N ILE A 17 23.41 6.59 -27.23
CA ILE A 17 22.13 5.87 -27.16
C ILE A 17 22.18 4.73 -26.13
N ILE A 18 23.31 4.03 -26.05
CA ILE A 18 23.52 2.97 -25.06
C ILE A 18 23.41 3.49 -23.61
N SER A 19 23.91 4.70 -23.34
CA SER A 19 23.83 5.34 -22.03
C SER A 19 22.38 5.71 -21.69
N GLN A 20 21.64 6.25 -22.66
CA GLN A 20 20.21 6.57 -22.48
C GLN A 20 19.37 5.31 -22.19
N PHE A 21 19.63 4.23 -22.94
CA PHE A 21 18.94 2.95 -22.71
C PHE A 21 19.30 2.35 -21.35
N TYR A 22 20.56 2.43 -20.94
CA TYR A 22 20.99 1.94 -19.63
C TYR A 22 20.38 2.75 -18.48
N GLU A 23 20.38 4.09 -18.56
CA GLU A 23 19.72 4.96 -17.58
C GLU A 23 18.23 4.59 -17.45
N ARG A 24 17.54 4.42 -18.58
CA ARG A 24 16.13 4.01 -18.59
C ARG A 24 15.90 2.62 -18.01
N LEU A 25 16.80 1.67 -18.28
CA LEU A 25 16.75 0.32 -17.70
C LEU A 25 16.87 0.39 -16.18
N LYS A 26 17.81 1.18 -15.66
CA LYS A 26 17.99 1.39 -14.22
C LYS A 26 16.79 2.06 -13.57
N SER A 27 16.10 2.98 -14.25
CA SER A 27 14.84 3.54 -13.75
C SER A 27 13.75 2.47 -13.61
N TYR A 28 13.61 1.55 -14.57
CA TYR A 28 12.64 0.46 -14.46
C TYR A 28 12.99 -0.53 -13.35
N GLU A 29 14.27 -0.83 -13.14
CA GLU A 29 14.70 -1.66 -12.00
C GLU A 29 14.34 -0.99 -10.67
N ALA A 30 14.63 0.31 -10.50
CA ALA A 30 14.29 1.04 -9.29
C ALA A 30 12.77 1.09 -9.02
N GLU A 31 11.95 1.33 -10.05
CA GLU A 31 10.49 1.31 -9.91
C GLU A 31 9.98 -0.09 -9.55
N ALA A 32 10.58 -1.14 -10.13
CA ALA A 32 10.23 -2.52 -9.80
C ALA A 32 10.67 -2.92 -8.39
N ASP A 33 11.80 -2.42 -7.88
CA ASP A 33 12.25 -2.62 -6.51
C ASP A 33 11.27 -1.99 -5.50
N GLU A 34 10.86 -0.74 -5.73
CA GLU A 34 9.89 -0.05 -4.87
C GLU A 34 8.55 -0.78 -4.84
N LEU A 35 8.03 -1.19 -6.00
CA LEU A 35 6.78 -1.94 -6.08
C LEU A 35 6.90 -3.34 -5.48
N ALA A 36 8.06 -3.99 -5.56
CA ALA A 36 8.28 -5.30 -4.97
C ALA A 36 8.20 -5.24 -3.43
N VAL A 37 8.71 -4.17 -2.81
CA VAL A 37 8.58 -3.95 -1.36
C VAL A 37 7.11 -3.82 -0.98
N THR A 38 6.36 -2.96 -1.67
CA THR A 38 4.92 -2.76 -1.42
C THR A 38 4.13 -4.06 -1.64
N TYR A 39 4.42 -4.77 -2.72
CA TYR A 39 3.81 -6.07 -3.01
C TYR A 39 4.08 -7.12 -1.93
N SER A 40 5.31 -7.15 -1.40
CA SER A 40 5.69 -8.07 -0.34
C SER A 40 4.90 -7.79 0.94
N LYS A 41 4.74 -6.51 1.32
CA LYS A 41 3.89 -6.11 2.46
C LYS A 41 2.44 -6.56 2.27
N MET A 42 1.87 -6.30 1.09
CA MET A 42 0.50 -6.74 0.75
C MET A 42 0.36 -8.27 0.86
N CYS A 43 1.30 -9.03 0.29
CA CYS A 43 1.30 -10.49 0.37
C CYS A 43 1.39 -10.99 1.82
N GLN A 44 2.24 -10.41 2.64
CA GLN A 44 2.38 -10.79 4.05
C GLN A 44 1.08 -10.55 4.81
N SER A 45 0.52 -9.34 4.72
CA SER A 45 -0.73 -8.97 5.38
C SER A 45 -1.89 -9.87 4.94
N LEU A 46 -2.07 -10.09 3.64
CA LEU A 46 -3.10 -10.97 3.08
C LEU A 46 -2.94 -12.43 3.53
N ASN A 47 -1.70 -12.94 3.56
CA ASN A 47 -1.43 -14.31 4.02
C ASN A 47 -1.62 -14.46 5.54
N SER A 48 -1.40 -13.40 6.31
CA SER A 48 -1.67 -13.33 7.74
C SER A 48 -3.15 -13.14 8.08
N GLY A 49 -4.04 -13.09 7.07
CA GLY A 49 -5.47 -12.90 7.24
C GLY A 49 -5.86 -11.47 7.67
N GLU A 50 -4.93 -10.52 7.56
CA GLU A 50 -5.23 -9.11 7.80
C GLU A 50 -6.02 -8.52 6.63
N SER A 51 -6.86 -7.54 6.93
CA SER A 51 -7.67 -6.82 5.94
C SER A 51 -7.12 -5.44 5.61
N THR A 52 -5.86 -5.18 5.96
CA THR A 52 -5.21 -3.87 5.72
C THR A 52 -5.11 -3.57 4.24
N TYR A 53 -4.77 -4.56 3.41
CA TYR A 53 -4.71 -4.40 1.97
C TYR A 53 -5.79 -5.26 1.30
N ASN A 54 -6.27 -4.79 0.15
CA ASN A 54 -7.23 -5.55 -0.65
C ASN A 54 -6.51 -6.45 -1.68
N LEU A 55 -7.14 -7.56 -2.05
CA LEU A 55 -6.57 -8.53 -2.99
C LEU A 55 -6.44 -7.94 -4.41
N THR A 56 -7.37 -7.09 -4.82
CA THR A 56 -7.40 -6.48 -6.15
C THR A 56 -6.21 -5.57 -6.38
N ASP A 57 -5.86 -4.71 -5.42
CA ASP A 57 -4.70 -3.82 -5.51
C ASP A 57 -3.41 -4.64 -5.50
N ALA A 58 -3.32 -5.71 -4.69
CA ALA A 58 -2.18 -6.62 -4.73
C ALA A 58 -2.02 -7.31 -6.10
N GLN A 59 -3.13 -7.67 -6.76
CA GLN A 59 -3.11 -8.17 -8.14
C GLN A 59 -2.67 -7.09 -9.14
N VAL A 60 -3.13 -5.84 -9.00
CA VAL A 60 -2.72 -4.71 -9.84
C VAL A 60 -1.22 -4.46 -9.73
N VAL A 61 -0.68 -4.44 -8.50
CA VAL A 61 0.76 -4.29 -8.27
C VAL A 61 1.53 -5.46 -8.89
N ARG A 62 1.04 -6.70 -8.75
CA ARG A 62 1.65 -7.88 -9.39
C ARG A 62 1.71 -7.75 -10.91
N VAL A 63 0.61 -7.36 -11.55
CA VAL A 63 0.58 -7.16 -13.01
C VAL A 63 1.54 -6.05 -13.42
N LYS A 64 1.61 -4.95 -12.67
CA LYS A 64 2.56 -3.86 -12.95
C LYS A 64 4.02 -4.33 -12.84
N LEU A 65 4.36 -5.13 -11.83
CA LEU A 65 5.68 -5.75 -11.68
C LEU A 65 6.04 -6.63 -12.88
N LEU A 66 5.10 -7.44 -13.37
CA LEU A 66 5.31 -8.28 -14.56
C LEU A 66 5.55 -7.43 -15.83
N LYS A 67 4.80 -6.34 -16.01
CA LYS A 67 5.02 -5.42 -17.14
C LYS A 67 6.38 -4.70 -17.07
N LEU A 68 6.83 -4.34 -15.88
CA LEU A 68 8.18 -3.79 -15.69
C LEU A 68 9.24 -4.84 -16.00
N ALA A 69 9.05 -6.09 -15.57
CA ALA A 69 9.94 -7.19 -15.91
C ALA A 69 10.05 -7.41 -17.43
N GLU A 70 8.92 -7.41 -18.15
CA GLU A 70 8.89 -7.47 -19.62
C GLU A 70 9.61 -6.27 -20.26
N SER A 71 9.41 -5.07 -19.71
CA SER A 71 10.07 -3.85 -20.19
C SER A 71 11.58 -3.89 -20.00
N ILE A 72 12.05 -4.40 -18.85
CA ILE A 72 13.47 -4.62 -18.54
C ILE A 72 14.06 -5.66 -19.50
N ASP A 73 13.39 -6.80 -19.71
CA ASP A 73 13.86 -7.83 -20.65
C ASP A 73 13.96 -7.26 -22.07
N SER A 74 12.90 -6.63 -22.56
CA SER A 74 12.83 -6.02 -23.89
C SER A 74 13.94 -4.97 -24.10
N LEU A 75 14.15 -4.07 -23.13
CA LEU A 75 15.18 -3.04 -23.24
C LEU A 75 16.59 -3.62 -23.14
N SER A 76 16.82 -4.61 -22.26
CA SER A 76 18.10 -5.31 -22.17
C SER A 76 18.45 -6.07 -23.47
N ASN A 77 17.44 -6.63 -24.15
CA ASN A 77 17.60 -7.27 -25.44
C ASN A 77 17.92 -6.24 -26.54
N LYS A 78 17.24 -5.09 -26.54
CA LYS A 78 17.55 -3.98 -27.46
C LYS A 78 18.99 -3.49 -27.30
N ILE A 79 19.50 -3.40 -26.06
CA ILE A 79 20.90 -3.06 -25.79
C ILE A 79 21.84 -4.15 -26.33
N ALA A 80 21.49 -5.44 -26.14
CA ALA A 80 22.31 -6.56 -26.60
C ALA A 80 22.50 -6.60 -28.14
N VAL A 81 21.48 -6.17 -28.90
CA VAL A 81 21.52 -6.13 -30.38
C VAL A 81 21.81 -4.73 -30.94
N LEU A 82 22.14 -3.77 -30.08
CA LEU A 82 22.34 -2.38 -30.51
C LEU A 82 23.56 -2.28 -31.45
N GLY A 83 23.33 -1.86 -32.69
CA GLY A 83 24.37 -1.72 -33.71
C GLY A 83 24.83 -3.03 -34.35
N THR A 84 24.32 -4.20 -33.94
CA THR A 84 24.74 -5.49 -34.54
C THR A 84 24.27 -5.68 -35.99
N LYS A 85 23.26 -4.91 -36.40
CA LYS A 85 22.76 -4.87 -37.79
C LYS A 85 23.45 -3.80 -38.64
N ASP A 86 24.36 -3.01 -38.06
CA ASP A 86 25.14 -2.04 -38.81
C ASP A 86 26.18 -2.78 -39.65
N VAL A 87 26.08 -2.63 -40.97
CA VAL A 87 26.94 -3.32 -41.95
C VAL A 87 28.33 -2.66 -42.00
N GLU A 88 28.43 -1.36 -41.68
CA GLU A 88 29.68 -0.61 -41.78
C GLU A 88 30.49 -0.65 -40.48
N ASN A 89 29.83 -0.61 -39.31
CA ASN A 89 30.54 -0.58 -38.03
C ASN A 89 29.84 -1.41 -36.93
N PRO A 90 29.87 -2.75 -37.02
CA PRO A 90 29.29 -3.60 -35.98
C PRO A 90 30.06 -3.47 -34.65
N PRO A 91 29.36 -3.56 -33.50
CA PRO A 91 29.99 -3.52 -32.18
C PRO A 91 30.96 -4.69 -32.01
N ARG A 92 32.22 -4.38 -31.71
CA ARG A 92 33.30 -5.37 -31.48
C ARG A 92 34.02 -5.09 -30.17
N GLY A 93 34.69 -6.11 -29.63
CA GLY A 93 35.52 -6.01 -28.42
C GLY A 93 34.74 -5.50 -27.21
N LYS A 94 35.24 -4.41 -26.59
CA LYS A 94 34.71 -3.85 -25.33
C LYS A 94 33.24 -3.42 -25.41
N THR A 95 32.79 -2.89 -26.56
CA THR A 95 31.39 -2.45 -26.73
C THR A 95 30.43 -3.64 -26.70
N LEU A 96 30.75 -4.70 -27.42
CA LEU A 96 29.95 -5.93 -27.43
C LEU A 96 29.95 -6.61 -26.05
N GLN A 97 31.12 -6.62 -25.38
CA GLN A 97 31.24 -7.16 -24.02
C GLN A 97 30.34 -6.39 -23.04
N LEU A 98 30.34 -5.06 -23.09
CA LEU A 98 29.47 -4.23 -22.26
C LEU A 98 27.99 -4.54 -22.50
N GLN A 99 27.55 -4.62 -23.75
CA GLN A 99 26.16 -4.95 -24.11
C GLN A 99 25.75 -6.33 -23.55
N GLN A 100 26.61 -7.34 -23.68
CA GLN A 100 26.37 -8.67 -23.13
C GLN A 100 26.33 -8.66 -21.59
N MET A 101 27.25 -7.95 -20.93
CA MET A 101 27.23 -7.83 -19.47
C MET A 101 25.95 -7.17 -18.96
N ILE A 102 25.46 -6.12 -19.63
CA ILE A 102 24.18 -5.48 -19.30
C ILE A 102 23.03 -6.50 -19.44
N ARG A 103 23.00 -7.28 -20.52
CA ARG A 103 21.98 -8.33 -20.72
C ARG A 103 22.04 -9.41 -19.65
N THR A 104 23.23 -9.90 -19.31
CA THR A 104 23.41 -10.92 -18.27
C THR A 104 22.98 -10.39 -16.90
N ALA A 105 23.33 -9.15 -16.56
CA ALA A 105 22.92 -8.50 -15.32
C ALA A 105 21.39 -8.37 -15.23
N ALA A 106 20.74 -7.84 -16.27
CA ALA A 106 19.27 -7.71 -16.32
C ALA A 106 18.57 -9.07 -16.21
N THR A 107 19.09 -10.11 -16.90
CA THR A 107 18.55 -11.48 -16.79
C THR A 107 18.71 -12.03 -15.38
N SER A 108 19.84 -11.77 -14.71
CA SER A 108 20.07 -12.19 -13.33
C SER A 108 19.12 -11.48 -12.36
N TYR A 109 18.92 -10.18 -12.54
CA TYR A 109 17.95 -9.39 -11.80
C TYR A 109 16.53 -9.95 -11.97
N LEU A 110 16.07 -10.18 -13.20
CA LEU A 110 14.74 -10.72 -13.47
C LEU A 110 14.52 -12.11 -12.85
N LYS A 111 15.54 -12.98 -12.88
CA LYS A 111 15.47 -14.28 -12.19
C LYS A 111 15.29 -14.11 -10.69
N LYS A 112 15.99 -13.17 -10.07
CA LYS A 112 15.83 -12.88 -8.63
C LYS A 112 14.47 -12.26 -8.34
N GLN A 113 14.05 -11.26 -9.10
CA GLN A 113 12.82 -10.50 -8.84
C GLN A 113 11.58 -11.34 -9.15
N VAL A 114 11.46 -11.89 -10.36
CA VAL A 114 10.22 -12.51 -10.88
C VAL A 114 10.00 -13.92 -10.37
N VAL A 115 11.05 -14.74 -10.27
CA VAL A 115 10.92 -16.12 -9.77
C VAL A 115 10.76 -16.14 -8.25
N ALA A 116 11.29 -15.14 -7.53
CA ALA A 116 11.12 -15.03 -6.09
C ALA A 116 9.86 -14.28 -5.66
N LEU A 117 9.00 -13.80 -6.59
CA LEU A 117 7.74 -13.16 -6.20
C LEU A 117 6.86 -14.16 -5.43
N PRO A 118 6.53 -13.89 -4.15
CA PRO A 118 5.62 -14.74 -3.39
C PRO A 118 4.27 -14.83 -4.11
N ARG A 119 3.60 -15.98 -3.97
CA ARG A 119 2.29 -16.20 -4.59
C ARG A 119 1.22 -15.49 -3.75
N LEU A 120 0.29 -14.80 -4.43
CA LEU A 120 -0.89 -14.26 -3.75
C LEU A 120 -1.78 -15.41 -3.26
N PRO A 121 -2.40 -15.27 -2.08
CA PRO A 121 -3.43 -16.21 -1.66
C PRO A 121 -4.60 -16.13 -2.64
N THR A 122 -5.19 -17.28 -2.95
CA THR A 122 -6.44 -17.32 -3.75
C THR A 122 -7.58 -16.72 -2.93
N GLU A 123 -8.62 -16.17 -3.56
CA GLU A 123 -9.77 -15.56 -2.86
C GLU A 123 -10.38 -16.50 -1.79
N SER A 124 -10.43 -17.81 -2.07
CA SER A 124 -10.86 -18.83 -1.11
C SER A 124 -9.90 -18.97 0.09
N GLN A 125 -8.59 -18.91 -0.14
CA GLN A 125 -7.58 -18.99 0.92
C GLN A 125 -7.58 -17.74 1.79
N LEU A 126 -7.76 -16.56 1.18
CA LEU A 126 -7.88 -15.29 1.91
C LEU A 126 -9.13 -15.30 2.80
N LYS A 127 -10.28 -15.73 2.28
CA LYS A 127 -11.51 -15.86 3.08
C LYS A 127 -11.33 -16.84 4.23
N ALA A 128 -10.68 -17.99 4.00
CA ALA A 128 -10.39 -18.96 5.04
C ALA A 128 -9.42 -18.42 6.11
N ALA A 129 -8.39 -17.67 5.72
CA ALA A 129 -7.44 -17.05 6.65
C ALA A 129 -8.10 -15.95 7.50
N GLN A 130 -8.93 -15.11 6.87
CA GLN A 130 -9.74 -14.09 7.56
C GLN A 130 -10.73 -14.73 8.53
N GLU A 131 -11.39 -15.81 8.13
CA GLU A 131 -12.31 -16.55 8.98
C GLU A 131 -11.60 -17.19 10.18
N CYS A 132 -10.47 -17.85 9.93
CA CYS A 132 -9.65 -18.47 10.97
C CYS A 132 -9.23 -17.43 12.02
N LYS A 133 -8.74 -16.26 11.59
CA LYS A 133 -8.40 -15.16 12.49
C LYS A 133 -9.62 -14.61 13.22
N ARG A 134 -10.76 -14.44 12.54
CA ARG A 134 -12.00 -13.97 13.19
C ARG A 134 -12.45 -14.92 14.28
N GLN A 135 -12.36 -16.23 14.05
CA GLN A 135 -12.68 -17.26 15.04
C GLN A 135 -11.71 -17.24 16.22
N GLU A 136 -10.40 -17.10 15.97
CA GLU A 136 -9.39 -17.01 17.02
C GLU A 136 -9.61 -15.77 17.91
N VAL A 137 -9.85 -14.62 17.30
CA VAL A 137 -10.16 -13.38 18.03
C VAL A 137 -11.47 -13.51 18.81
N ALA A 138 -12.53 -14.05 18.20
CA ALA A 138 -13.80 -14.27 18.88
C ALA A 138 -13.67 -15.24 20.07
N ALA A 139 -12.90 -16.33 19.90
CA ALA A 139 -12.63 -17.29 20.97
C ALA A 139 -11.85 -16.64 22.13
N ARG A 140 -10.86 -15.78 21.81
CA ARG A 140 -10.10 -15.05 22.82
C ARG A 140 -10.95 -14.05 23.60
N ILE A 141 -11.82 -13.31 22.91
CA ILE A 141 -12.77 -12.38 23.54
C ILE A 141 -13.75 -13.13 24.45
N GLU A 142 -14.29 -14.25 23.99
CA GLU A 142 -15.22 -15.06 24.77
C GLU A 142 -14.55 -15.63 26.03
N GLN A 143 -13.31 -16.11 25.93
CA GLN A 143 -12.52 -16.56 27.08
C GLN A 143 -12.27 -15.42 28.09
N GLU A 144 -11.85 -14.25 27.62
CA GLU A 144 -11.62 -13.08 28.48
C GLU A 144 -12.91 -12.64 29.17
N LYS A 145 -14.03 -12.63 28.44
CA LYS A 145 -15.36 -12.32 28.98
C LYS A 145 -15.81 -13.33 30.04
N GLN A 146 -15.53 -14.62 29.84
CA GLN A 146 -15.84 -15.66 30.84
C GLN A 146 -15.03 -15.49 32.12
N LEU A 147 -13.73 -15.20 32.01
CA LEU A 147 -12.87 -14.94 33.17
C LEU A 147 -13.34 -13.69 33.93
N ALA A 148 -13.63 -12.59 33.22
CA ALA A 148 -14.15 -11.37 33.83
C ALA A 148 -15.51 -11.58 34.52
N ALA A 149 -16.39 -12.41 33.95
CA ALA A 149 -17.67 -12.76 34.58
C ALA A 149 -17.49 -13.57 35.88
N LEU A 150 -16.55 -14.51 35.90
CA LEU A 150 -16.24 -15.29 37.09
C LEU A 150 -15.64 -14.41 38.20
N GLU A 151 -14.70 -13.53 37.84
CA GLU A 151 -14.10 -12.55 38.76
C GLU A 151 -15.17 -11.61 39.34
N ALA A 152 -16.09 -11.10 38.51
CA ALA A 152 -17.20 -10.28 38.96
C ALA A 152 -18.13 -11.03 39.93
N GLN A 153 -18.41 -12.31 39.69
CA GLN A 153 -19.19 -13.14 40.63
C GLN A 153 -18.46 -13.34 41.96
N GLN A 154 -17.14 -13.58 41.94
CA GLN A 154 -16.33 -13.70 43.16
C GLN A 154 -16.30 -12.38 43.94
N ALA A 155 -16.14 -11.25 43.27
CA ALA A 155 -16.19 -9.93 43.88
C ALA A 155 -17.56 -9.63 44.53
N ASP A 156 -18.66 -10.02 43.88
CA ASP A 156 -20.02 -9.87 44.46
C ASP A 156 -20.23 -10.79 45.67
N MET A 157 -19.70 -12.02 45.66
CA MET A 157 -19.73 -12.90 46.83
C MET A 157 -18.93 -12.33 48.01
N LEU A 158 -17.74 -11.78 47.76
CA LEU A 158 -16.93 -11.13 48.79
C LEU A 158 -17.63 -9.88 49.33
N ARG A 159 -18.24 -9.05 48.45
CA ARG A 159 -19.05 -7.90 48.85
C ARG A 159 -20.27 -8.27 49.70
N LYS A 160 -20.95 -9.38 49.41
CA LYS A 160 -22.08 -9.85 50.23
C LYS A 160 -21.65 -10.43 51.58
N ARG A 161 -20.38 -10.81 51.70
CA ARG A 161 -19.80 -11.39 52.93
C ARG A 161 -19.36 -10.30 53.92
N ASP A 162 -19.04 -9.10 53.43
CA ASP A 162 -18.73 -7.92 54.23
C ASP A 162 -19.92 -6.92 54.26
N PHE A 163 -20.72 -6.94 55.33
CA PHE A 163 -21.56 -5.80 55.73
C PHE A 163 -21.11 -5.34 57.12
N PRO A 164 -20.80 -4.04 57.30
CA PRO A 164 -21.86 -3.12 57.71
C PRO A 164 -21.87 -1.73 57.06
N GLN A 165 -23.07 -1.15 57.10
CA GLN A 165 -23.51 0.25 56.96
C GLN A 165 -22.43 1.35 57.00
N HIS A 166 -22.45 2.32 56.07
CA HIS A 166 -22.83 3.72 56.39
C HIS A 166 -22.79 4.67 55.16
N ARG A 167 -23.88 5.45 55.07
CA ARG A 167 -24.07 6.83 54.58
C ARG A 167 -23.69 7.26 53.16
N ASP A 168 -24.74 7.77 52.54
CA ASP A 168 -24.79 8.87 51.57
C ASP A 168 -23.72 9.94 51.84
N VAL A 169 -22.93 10.24 50.80
CA VAL A 169 -22.35 11.57 50.60
C VAL A 169 -22.50 11.93 49.13
N ASP A 170 -23.40 12.89 48.95
CA ASP A 170 -23.60 13.77 47.82
C ASP A 170 -22.27 14.27 47.22
N ARG A 171 -22.01 14.06 45.93
CA ARG A 171 -20.97 14.81 45.22
C ARG A 171 -21.29 15.00 43.74
N ASN A 172 -21.75 16.21 43.48
CA ASN A 172 -21.94 16.88 42.20
C ASN A 172 -20.87 16.52 41.13
N PRO A 173 -21.24 16.33 39.85
CA PRO A 173 -20.29 16.20 38.76
C PRO A 173 -19.84 17.60 38.31
N SER A 174 -18.57 17.76 37.96
CA SER A 174 -18.15 18.88 37.11
C SER A 174 -17.19 18.39 36.04
N PRO A 175 -17.38 18.87 34.79
CA PRO A 175 -16.75 18.31 33.61
C PRO A 175 -15.49 19.10 33.29
N SER A 176 -14.39 18.44 32.98
CA SER A 176 -13.37 18.94 32.04
C SER A 176 -12.15 18.04 32.07
N GLN A 177 -12.00 17.23 31.03
CA GLN A 177 -10.70 16.98 30.43
C GLN A 177 -10.97 16.59 28.99
N GLN A 178 -11.11 17.63 28.16
CA GLN A 178 -10.85 17.52 26.73
C GLN A 178 -9.48 16.87 26.59
N LYS A 179 -9.45 15.61 26.16
CA LYS A 179 -8.25 15.08 25.52
C LYS A 179 -8.08 15.91 24.26
N SER A 180 -7.11 16.81 24.32
CA SER A 180 -6.53 17.45 23.15
C SER A 180 -6.29 16.37 22.12
N VAL A 181 -6.99 16.48 21.00
CA VAL A 181 -6.67 15.76 19.77
C VAL A 181 -5.21 16.11 19.51
N ASP A 182 -4.32 15.12 19.70
CA ASP A 182 -2.93 15.22 19.29
C ASP A 182 -2.95 15.62 17.82
N GLN A 183 -2.51 16.85 17.56
CA GLN A 183 -2.24 17.33 16.23
C GLN A 183 -1.12 16.46 15.68
N VAL A 184 -1.50 15.50 14.84
CA VAL A 184 -0.56 14.71 14.08
C VAL A 184 0.25 15.67 13.22
N THR A 185 1.54 15.73 13.53
CA THR A 185 2.60 16.40 12.79
C THR A 185 2.48 16.12 11.29
N PRO A 186 2.61 17.12 10.39
CA PRO A 186 2.68 16.87 8.97
C PRO A 186 4.09 16.40 8.63
N ASP A 187 4.40 15.15 8.94
CA ASP A 187 5.64 14.51 8.49
C ASP A 187 5.41 13.97 7.08
N MET A 188 5.77 14.78 6.08
CA MET A 188 5.98 14.46 4.65
C MET A 188 5.24 13.22 4.10
N GLY A 189 3.91 13.19 4.29
CA GLY A 189 3.01 12.21 3.69
C GLY A 189 2.39 12.76 2.41
N TRP A 190 2.07 11.87 1.48
CA TRP A 190 1.31 12.20 0.29
C TRP A 190 0.05 13.03 0.65
N GLY A 191 -0.16 14.14 -0.07
CA GLY A 191 -1.32 15.01 0.12
C GLY A 191 -2.28 14.91 -1.08
N PRO A 192 -3.58 14.64 -0.88
CA PRO A 192 -4.52 14.64 -1.98
C PRO A 192 -4.72 16.05 -2.54
N LYS A 193 -4.98 16.14 -3.84
CA LYS A 193 -5.49 17.37 -4.45
C LYS A 193 -6.94 17.58 -3.98
N PRO A 194 -7.37 18.83 -3.76
CA PRO A 194 -8.74 19.11 -3.34
C PRO A 194 -9.73 18.52 -4.35
N ALA A 195 -10.66 17.71 -3.85
CA ALA A 195 -11.69 17.08 -4.66
C ALA A 195 -12.55 18.16 -5.35
N GLN A 196 -13.06 17.88 -6.56
CA GLN A 196 -14.10 18.72 -7.17
C GLN A 196 -15.28 18.84 -6.20
N MET A 197 -15.90 20.03 -6.12
CA MET A 197 -17.03 20.30 -5.21
C MET A 197 -18.13 19.25 -5.40
N PHE A 198 -18.17 18.26 -4.51
CA PHE A 198 -19.30 17.37 -4.38
C PHE A 198 -20.38 18.16 -3.62
N HIS A 199 -21.45 18.53 -4.31
CA HIS A 199 -22.63 19.11 -3.69
C HIS A 199 -23.58 17.96 -3.34
N SER A 200 -23.70 17.67 -2.05
CA SER A 200 -24.74 16.81 -1.49
C SER A 200 -25.40 17.59 -0.35
N GLU A 201 -26.72 17.43 -0.21
CA GLU A 201 -27.47 18.03 0.90
C GLU A 201 -27.09 17.40 2.25
N ASP A 202 -26.56 16.16 2.21
CA ASP A 202 -26.10 15.44 3.39
C ASP A 202 -24.57 15.59 3.56
N PRO A 203 -24.11 16.18 4.68
CA PRO A 203 -22.68 16.36 4.94
C PRO A 203 -21.91 15.04 5.05
N MET A 204 -22.56 13.96 5.49
CA MET A 204 -21.96 12.63 5.57
C MET A 204 -21.74 12.04 4.18
N ILE A 205 -22.73 12.14 3.29
CA ILE A 205 -22.60 11.70 1.89
C ILE A 205 -21.51 12.52 1.18
N GLN A 206 -21.45 13.83 1.44
CA GLN A 206 -20.39 14.68 0.91
C GLN A 206 -19.01 14.19 1.35
N GLN A 207 -18.83 13.89 2.64
CA GLN A 207 -17.57 13.38 3.16
C GLN A 207 -17.21 12.02 2.54
N MET A 208 -18.16 11.10 2.35
CA MET A 208 -17.91 9.84 1.66
C MET A 208 -17.41 10.05 0.23
N ASN A 209 -17.99 11.01 -0.51
CA ASN A 209 -17.54 11.34 -1.87
C ASN A 209 -16.12 11.91 -1.90
N ILE A 210 -15.77 12.75 -0.92
CA ILE A 210 -14.39 13.28 -0.77
C ILE A 210 -13.41 12.13 -0.54
N ILE A 211 -13.70 11.23 0.40
CA ILE A 211 -12.85 10.08 0.71
C ILE A 211 -12.70 9.15 -0.51
N LEU A 212 -13.79 8.93 -1.27
CA LEU A 212 -13.74 8.15 -2.52
C LEU A 212 -12.78 8.76 -3.55
N ASP A 213 -12.79 10.08 -3.72
CA ASP A 213 -11.85 10.75 -4.62
C ASP A 213 -10.41 10.64 -4.12
N TYR A 214 -10.18 10.79 -2.82
CA TYR A 214 -8.85 10.62 -2.22
C TYR A 214 -8.32 9.19 -2.39
N ILE A 215 -9.16 8.16 -2.23
CA ILE A 215 -8.78 6.77 -2.53
C ILE A 215 -8.33 6.63 -3.98
N LYS A 216 -9.07 7.22 -4.92
CA LYS A 216 -8.72 7.19 -6.34
C LYS A 216 -7.38 7.88 -6.62
N GLN A 217 -7.13 9.02 -5.99
CA GLN A 217 -5.86 9.73 -6.12
C GLN A 217 -4.70 8.95 -5.49
N ALA A 218 -4.91 8.34 -4.32
CA ALA A 218 -3.90 7.54 -3.61
C ALA A 218 -3.51 6.30 -4.42
N ARG A 219 -4.48 5.59 -5.01
CA ARG A 219 -4.22 4.48 -5.94
C ARG A 219 -3.42 4.94 -7.16
N SER A 220 -3.78 6.10 -7.73
CA SER A 220 -3.07 6.67 -8.88
C SER A 220 -1.62 7.06 -8.54
N ALA A 221 -1.38 7.48 -7.30
CA ALA A 221 -0.05 7.79 -6.77
C ALA A 221 0.70 6.56 -6.21
N GLN A 222 0.09 5.36 -6.28
CA GLN A 222 0.63 4.10 -5.75
C GLN A 222 0.93 4.13 -4.24
N LYS A 223 0.16 4.95 -3.52
CA LYS A 223 0.22 5.18 -2.09
C LYS A 223 -0.77 4.26 -1.38
N TYR A 224 -0.44 2.96 -1.40
CA TYR A 224 -1.38 1.91 -0.98
C TYR A 224 -1.57 1.81 0.54
N ASP A 225 -0.63 2.33 1.33
CA ASP A 225 -0.80 2.46 2.79
C ASP A 225 -1.87 3.53 3.11
N GLU A 226 -1.87 4.61 2.33
CA GLU A 226 -2.89 5.66 2.37
C GLU A 226 -4.24 5.16 1.85
N VAL A 227 -4.25 4.32 0.78
CA VAL A 227 -5.48 3.65 0.30
C VAL A 227 -6.10 2.80 1.41
N ALA A 228 -5.31 1.97 2.08
CA ALA A 228 -5.77 1.13 3.19
C ALA A 228 -6.44 1.97 4.30
N THR A 229 -5.79 3.06 4.68
CA THR A 229 -6.29 3.97 5.72
C THR A 229 -7.60 4.65 5.30
N LEU A 230 -7.66 5.15 4.06
CA LEU A 230 -8.85 5.82 3.54
C LEU A 230 -10.02 4.84 3.31
N GLU A 231 -9.76 3.60 2.92
CA GLU A 231 -10.79 2.55 2.80
C GLU A 231 -11.40 2.21 4.18
N GLN A 232 -10.57 2.12 5.21
CA GLN A 232 -11.05 1.92 6.58
C GLN A 232 -11.90 3.12 7.06
N ASN A 233 -11.46 4.35 6.79
CA ASN A 233 -12.24 5.54 7.12
C ASN A 233 -13.59 5.57 6.37
N LEU A 234 -13.61 5.19 5.08
CA LEU A 234 -14.85 5.10 4.30
C LEU A 234 -15.82 4.06 4.87
N LYS A 235 -15.29 2.93 5.34
CA LYS A 235 -16.10 1.89 5.99
C LYS A 235 -16.76 2.43 7.26
N GLU A 236 -16.00 3.10 8.12
CA GLU A 236 -16.51 3.70 9.36
C GLU A 236 -17.58 4.77 9.07
N LEU A 237 -17.35 5.65 8.09
CA LEU A 237 -18.34 6.65 7.67
C LEU A 237 -19.66 6.01 7.19
N ARG A 238 -19.57 4.89 6.46
CA ARG A 238 -20.76 4.16 5.99
C ARG A 238 -21.54 3.50 7.13
N GLU A 239 -20.83 2.91 8.08
CA GLU A 239 -21.46 2.31 9.26
C GLU A 239 -22.18 3.35 10.11
N GLU A 240 -21.56 4.52 10.29
CA GLU A 240 -22.14 5.65 11.02
C GLU A 240 -23.36 6.23 10.31
N TYR A 241 -23.26 6.45 8.99
CA TYR A 241 -24.40 6.89 8.18
C TYR A 241 -25.60 5.93 8.29
N TRP A 242 -25.34 4.63 8.26
CA TRP A 242 -26.38 3.62 8.40
C TRP A 242 -27.03 3.64 9.79
N ARG A 243 -26.25 3.93 10.84
CA ARG A 243 -26.76 4.10 12.20
C ARG A 243 -27.68 5.32 12.30
N GLN A 244 -27.27 6.46 11.73
CA GLN A 244 -28.05 7.70 11.73
C GLN A 244 -29.38 7.54 10.98
N GLN A 245 -29.40 6.80 9.86
CA GLN A 245 -30.65 6.49 9.17
C GLN A 245 -31.62 5.64 10.02
N GLN A 246 -31.11 4.68 10.78
CA GLN A 246 -31.96 3.86 11.65
C GLN A 246 -32.54 4.67 12.81
N GLU A 247 -31.76 5.59 13.39
CA GLU A 247 -32.22 6.47 14.47
C GLU A 247 -33.23 7.51 13.97
N ASN A 248 -32.99 8.12 12.80
CA ASN A 248 -33.93 9.08 12.19
C ASN A 248 -35.19 8.41 11.63
N GLY A 249 -35.16 7.12 11.30
CA GLY A 249 -36.33 6.35 10.85
C GLY A 249 -37.21 5.81 11.97
N GLN A 250 -36.80 5.96 13.23
CA GLN A 250 -37.56 5.55 14.43
C GLN A 250 -38.18 6.73 15.21
N SER A 251 -38.01 7.97 14.72
CA SER A 251 -38.69 9.18 15.24
C SER A 251 -39.87 9.57 14.35
#